data_AF-A0A934ESM0-F1
#
_entry.id   AF-A0A934ESM0-F1
#
_cell.length_a   1.000
_cell.length_b   1.000
_cell.length_c   1.000
_cell.angle_alpha   90.00
_cell.angle_beta   90.00
_cell.angle_gamma   90.00
#
_symmetry.space_group_name_H-M   'P 1'
#
loop_
_entity.id
_entity.type
_entity.pdbx_description
1 polymer ?
#
loop_
_entity_poly.entity_id
_entity_poly.type
_entity_poly.pdbx_seq_one_letter_code
_entity_poly.pdbx_strand_id
1 'polypeptide(L)'
;MGRRKDIIYFSIFLFCFLSFYETQVYAKASQKIKQEIVKKGKKLESVEKKLEAKKQKLDIINKKETSVLTILDRTERELARKEDELSRFEKNLKDLKIKIDAADKDIRELVIEREKLLVMLKKRVVSMYKMREGGVVRLLFSSDSVNDFSRRYKYINAIIDSDFELLNKYDKNREDLEDKKEKLDGMKSLTLSLKERAEVKKREIAAE
;
A
#
# COMPACT_ATOMS: atom_id res chain seq x y z
N MET A 1 -112.93 -40.57 -34.06
CA MET A 1 -112.34 -39.91 -32.86
C MET A 1 -110.80 -39.92 -32.80
N GLY A 2 -110.08 -40.59 -33.71
CA GLY A 2 -108.60 -40.64 -33.72
C GLY A 2 -107.91 -39.38 -34.25
N ARG A 3 -108.41 -38.81 -35.36
CA ARG A 3 -107.75 -37.71 -36.10
C ARG A 3 -107.51 -36.41 -35.30
N ARG A 4 -108.28 -36.15 -34.23
CA ARG A 4 -108.06 -34.99 -33.33
C ARG A 4 -106.97 -35.24 -32.29
N LYS A 5 -106.79 -36.49 -31.83
CA LYS A 5 -105.72 -36.85 -30.88
C LYS A 5 -104.36 -36.80 -31.57
N ASP A 6 -104.29 -37.25 -32.83
CA ASP A 6 -103.07 -37.23 -33.64
C ASP A 6 -102.54 -35.80 -33.88
N ILE A 7 -103.43 -34.83 -34.12
CA ILE A 7 -103.07 -33.41 -34.29
C ILE A 7 -102.54 -32.80 -32.97
N ILE A 8 -103.12 -33.19 -31.83
CA ILE A 8 -102.67 -32.72 -30.52
C ILE A 8 -101.28 -33.29 -30.19
N TYR A 9 -101.04 -34.57 -30.43
CA TYR A 9 -99.71 -35.17 -30.24
C TYR A 9 -98.66 -34.55 -31.17
N PHE A 10 -99.01 -34.26 -32.42
CA PHE A 10 -98.12 -33.60 -33.37
C PHE A 10 -97.79 -32.15 -32.96
N SER A 11 -98.77 -31.41 -32.44
CA SER A 11 -98.59 -30.06 -31.89
C SER A 11 -97.66 -30.06 -30.66
N ILE A 12 -97.81 -31.03 -29.76
CA ILE A 12 -96.96 -31.17 -28.57
C ILE A 12 -95.54 -31.56 -28.98
N PHE A 13 -95.41 -32.47 -29.96
CA PHE A 13 -94.11 -32.87 -30.48
C PHE A 13 -93.39 -31.69 -31.15
N LEU A 14 -94.08 -30.89 -31.97
CA LEU A 14 -93.52 -29.69 -32.61
C LEU A 14 -93.09 -28.63 -31.59
N PHE A 15 -93.90 -28.43 -30.54
CA PHE A 15 -93.58 -27.51 -29.45
C PHE A 15 -92.38 -27.98 -28.62
N CYS A 16 -92.29 -29.28 -28.31
CA CYS A 16 -91.13 -29.89 -27.66
C CYS A 16 -89.88 -29.82 -28.54
N PHE A 17 -90.02 -29.99 -29.86
CA PHE A 17 -88.91 -29.91 -30.82
C PHE A 17 -88.38 -28.47 -30.93
N LEU A 18 -89.26 -27.46 -30.99
CA LEU A 18 -88.90 -26.03 -30.91
C LEU A 18 -88.23 -25.67 -29.58
N SER A 19 -88.76 -26.17 -28.45
CA SER A 19 -88.16 -25.99 -27.12
C SER A 19 -86.77 -26.65 -27.01
N PHE A 20 -86.55 -27.77 -27.70
CA PHE A 20 -85.26 -28.46 -27.76
C PHE A 20 -84.22 -27.71 -28.61
N TYR A 21 -84.65 -27.01 -29.67
CA TYR A 21 -83.75 -26.15 -30.46
C TYR A 21 -83.29 -24.91 -29.69
N GLU A 22 -84.16 -24.27 -28.90
CA GLU A 22 -83.76 -23.12 -28.08
C GLU A 22 -82.75 -23.52 -26.99
N THR A 23 -82.93 -24.68 -26.35
CA THR A 23 -82.02 -25.16 -25.30
C THR A 23 -80.61 -25.51 -25.85
N GLN A 24 -80.50 -25.99 -27.09
CA GLN A 24 -79.21 -26.23 -27.76
C GLN A 24 -78.43 -24.94 -28.07
N VAL A 25 -79.12 -23.85 -28.44
CA VAL A 25 -78.50 -22.54 -28.70
C VAL A 25 -78.02 -21.90 -27.40
N TYR A 26 -78.84 -21.90 -26.35
CA TYR A 26 -78.46 -21.43 -25.01
C TYR A 26 -77.31 -22.28 -24.41
N ALA A 27 -77.31 -23.60 -24.60
CA ALA A 27 -76.24 -24.48 -24.16
C ALA A 27 -74.90 -24.15 -24.86
N LYS A 28 -74.90 -23.93 -26.19
CA LYS A 28 -73.69 -23.52 -26.93
C LYS A 28 -73.16 -22.15 -26.51
N ALA A 29 -74.05 -21.17 -26.27
CA ALA A 29 -73.67 -19.84 -25.79
C ALA A 29 -73.06 -19.91 -24.38
N SER A 30 -73.70 -20.65 -23.46
CA SER A 30 -73.20 -20.91 -22.10
C SER A 30 -71.85 -21.64 -22.10
N GLN A 31 -71.67 -22.62 -22.97
CA GLN A 31 -70.41 -23.36 -23.12
C GLN A 31 -69.28 -22.49 -23.68
N LYS A 32 -69.58 -21.57 -24.61
CA LYS A 32 -68.62 -20.61 -25.14
C LYS A 32 -68.16 -19.61 -24.07
N ILE A 33 -69.08 -19.11 -23.23
CA ILE A 33 -68.77 -18.24 -22.09
C ILE A 33 -67.91 -18.99 -21.06
N LYS A 34 -68.25 -20.23 -20.70
CA LYS A 34 -67.42 -21.07 -19.81
C LYS A 34 -66.00 -21.27 -20.37
N GLN A 35 -65.87 -21.56 -21.66
CA GLN A 35 -64.57 -21.69 -22.31
C GLN A 35 -63.75 -20.39 -22.26
N GLU A 36 -64.40 -19.24 -22.44
CA GLU A 36 -63.74 -17.94 -22.40
C GLU A 36 -63.27 -17.57 -20.98
N ILE A 37 -64.08 -17.85 -19.96
CA ILE A 37 -63.72 -17.71 -18.54
C ILE A 37 -62.51 -18.59 -18.21
N VAL A 38 -62.53 -19.86 -18.63
CA VAL A 38 -61.39 -20.78 -18.43
C VAL A 38 -60.13 -20.27 -19.16
N LYS A 39 -60.27 -19.74 -20.39
CA LYS A 39 -59.14 -19.14 -21.13
C LYS A 39 -58.56 -17.92 -20.42
N LYS A 40 -59.42 -17.02 -19.92
CA LYS A 40 -59.00 -15.83 -19.17
C LYS A 40 -58.36 -16.22 -17.84
N GLY A 41 -58.90 -17.21 -17.13
CA GLY A 41 -58.31 -17.78 -15.91
C GLY A 41 -56.91 -18.34 -16.14
N LYS A 42 -56.71 -19.16 -17.18
CA LYS A 42 -55.38 -19.67 -17.57
C LYS A 42 -54.39 -18.56 -17.94
N LYS A 43 -54.86 -17.51 -18.62
CA LYS A 43 -54.02 -16.33 -18.92
C LYS A 43 -53.62 -15.59 -17.65
N LEU A 44 -54.55 -15.39 -16.71
CA LEU A 44 -54.28 -14.74 -15.43
C LEU A 44 -53.22 -15.52 -14.64
N GLU A 45 -53.40 -16.84 -14.49
CA GLU A 45 -52.45 -17.72 -13.81
C GLU A 45 -51.06 -17.68 -14.48
N SER A 46 -51.00 -17.64 -15.83
CA SER A 46 -49.75 -17.49 -16.57
C SER A 46 -49.07 -16.13 -16.30
N VAL A 47 -49.84 -15.05 -16.21
CA VAL A 47 -49.33 -13.71 -15.90
C VAL A 47 -48.84 -13.64 -14.46
N GLU A 48 -49.57 -14.21 -13.51
CA GLU A 48 -49.18 -14.29 -12.10
C GLU A 48 -47.87 -15.06 -11.93
N LYS A 49 -47.73 -16.23 -12.57
CA LYS A 49 -46.47 -17.00 -12.58
C LYS A 49 -45.31 -16.19 -13.17
N LYS A 50 -45.54 -15.44 -14.25
CA LYS A 50 -44.53 -14.55 -14.86
C LYS A 50 -44.16 -13.39 -13.95
N LEU A 51 -45.14 -12.81 -13.26
CA LEU A 51 -44.93 -11.71 -12.31
C LEU A 51 -44.07 -12.18 -11.14
N GLU A 52 -44.41 -13.33 -10.56
CA GLU A 52 -43.67 -13.92 -9.44
C GLU A 52 -42.23 -14.27 -9.85
N ALA A 53 -42.05 -14.89 -11.02
CA ALA A 53 -40.71 -15.16 -11.56
C ALA A 53 -39.89 -13.88 -11.80
N LYS A 54 -40.53 -12.78 -12.24
CA LYS A 54 -39.86 -11.48 -12.38
C LYS A 54 -39.49 -10.88 -11.03
N LYS A 55 -40.36 -10.95 -10.02
CA LYS A 55 -40.06 -10.48 -8.66
C LYS A 55 -38.87 -11.22 -8.05
N GLN A 56 -38.84 -12.55 -8.18
CA GLN A 56 -37.70 -13.37 -7.72
C GLN A 56 -36.40 -13.00 -8.43
N LYS A 57 -36.44 -12.78 -9.76
CA LYS A 57 -35.27 -12.28 -10.51
C LYS A 57 -34.79 -10.93 -10.00
N LEU A 58 -35.71 -10.02 -9.71
CA LEU A 58 -35.40 -8.68 -9.21
C LEU A 58 -34.74 -8.74 -7.83
N ASP A 59 -35.22 -9.60 -6.93
CA ASP A 59 -34.59 -9.85 -5.62
C ASP A 59 -33.15 -10.39 -5.76
N ILE A 60 -32.93 -11.35 -6.67
CA ILE A 60 -31.59 -11.90 -6.96
C ILE A 60 -30.67 -10.80 -7.51
N ILE A 61 -31.17 -9.95 -8.41
CA ILE A 61 -30.40 -8.83 -8.97
C ILE A 61 -30.02 -7.84 -7.88
N ASN A 62 -30.98 -7.42 -7.04
CA ASN A 62 -30.73 -6.49 -5.94
C ASN A 62 -29.69 -7.05 -4.95
N LYS A 63 -29.78 -8.34 -4.61
CA LYS A 63 -28.77 -9.00 -3.75
C LYS A 63 -27.38 -9.00 -4.38
N LYS A 64 -27.29 -9.25 -5.69
CA LYS A 64 -26.01 -9.17 -6.42
C LYS A 64 -25.48 -7.74 -6.45
N GLU A 65 -26.33 -6.75 -6.72
CA GLU A 65 -25.95 -5.34 -6.73
C GLU A 65 -25.39 -4.90 -5.37
N THR A 66 -26.08 -5.19 -4.27
CA THR A 66 -25.58 -4.89 -2.92
C THR A 66 -24.25 -5.60 -2.63
N SER A 67 -24.09 -6.85 -3.06
CA SER A 67 -22.83 -7.58 -2.91
C SER A 67 -21.69 -6.95 -3.72
N VAL A 68 -21.96 -6.51 -4.95
CA VAL A 68 -20.97 -5.85 -5.81
C VAL A 68 -20.56 -4.50 -5.21
N LEU A 69 -21.51 -3.69 -4.74
CA LEU A 69 -21.22 -2.41 -4.08
C LEU A 69 -20.38 -2.60 -2.81
N THR A 70 -20.66 -3.64 -2.03
CA THR A 70 -19.87 -3.95 -0.82
C THR A 70 -18.43 -4.34 -1.18
N ILE A 71 -18.24 -5.13 -2.25
CA ILE A 71 -16.91 -5.50 -2.74
C ILE A 71 -16.18 -4.26 -3.25
N LEU A 72 -16.86 -3.41 -4.02
CA LEU A 72 -16.29 -2.17 -4.55
C LEU A 72 -15.78 -1.25 -3.42
N ASP A 73 -16.62 -0.96 -2.43
CA ASP A 73 -16.26 -0.13 -1.26
C ASP A 73 -15.11 -0.75 -0.46
N ARG A 74 -15.04 -2.08 -0.35
CA ARG A 74 -13.89 -2.76 0.27
C ARG A 74 -12.61 -2.57 -0.57
N THR A 75 -12.68 -2.78 -1.87
CA THR A 75 -11.55 -2.63 -2.79
C THR A 75 -11.04 -1.20 -2.84
N GLU A 76 -11.92 -0.19 -2.89
CA GLU A 76 -11.55 1.23 -2.86
C GLU A 76 -10.79 1.59 -1.57
N ARG A 77 -11.26 1.10 -0.41
CA ARG A 77 -10.56 1.30 0.86
C ARG A 77 -9.20 0.61 0.92
N GLU A 78 -9.08 -0.59 0.34
CA GLU A 78 -7.81 -1.32 0.27
C GLU A 78 -6.82 -0.62 -0.66
N LEU A 79 -7.28 -0.14 -1.81
CA LEU A 79 -6.50 0.65 -2.75
C LEU A 79 -5.97 1.93 -2.09
N ALA A 80 -6.84 2.72 -1.45
CA ALA A 80 -6.45 3.94 -0.78
C ALA A 80 -5.39 3.72 0.32
N ARG A 81 -5.50 2.61 1.08
CA ARG A 81 -4.48 2.23 2.08
C ARG A 81 -3.14 1.87 1.44
N LYS A 82 -3.15 1.12 0.33
CA LYS A 82 -1.95 0.75 -0.41
C LYS A 82 -1.26 1.99 -0.98
N GLU A 83 -2.01 2.92 -1.54
CA GLU A 83 -1.48 4.20 -2.07
C GLU A 83 -0.85 5.08 -0.98
N ASP A 84 -1.50 5.18 0.19
CA ASP A 84 -0.97 5.93 1.33
C ASP A 84 0.32 5.29 1.89
N GLU A 85 0.38 3.95 1.94
CA GLU A 85 1.60 3.23 2.29
C GLU A 85 2.73 3.45 1.27
N LEU A 86 2.42 3.40 -0.03
CA LEU A 86 3.40 3.69 -1.08
C LEU A 86 3.94 5.13 -0.97
N SER A 87 3.05 6.11 -0.74
CA SER A 87 3.43 7.51 -0.52
C SER A 87 4.37 7.68 0.67
N ARG A 88 4.14 6.93 1.77
CA ARG A 88 5.06 6.89 2.91
C ARG A 88 6.43 6.32 2.55
N PHE A 89 6.50 5.24 1.77
CA PHE A 89 7.78 4.69 1.31
C PHE A 89 8.54 5.69 0.44
N GLU A 90 7.88 6.36 -0.49
CA GLU A 90 8.52 7.35 -1.37
C GLU A 90 9.06 8.57 -0.59
N LYS A 91 8.32 9.05 0.41
CA LYS A 91 8.80 10.09 1.33
C LYS A 91 10.03 9.63 2.12
N ASN A 92 9.98 8.44 2.71
CA ASN A 92 11.10 7.88 3.46
C ASN A 92 12.35 7.71 2.59
N LEU A 93 12.19 7.27 1.33
CA LEU A 93 13.29 7.15 0.37
C LEU A 93 13.92 8.51 0.03
N LYS A 94 13.10 9.55 -0.12
CA LYS A 94 13.59 10.92 -0.34
C LYS A 94 14.39 11.43 0.86
N ASP A 95 13.89 11.23 2.07
CA ASP A 95 14.57 11.66 3.30
C ASP A 95 15.87 10.89 3.51
N LEU A 96 15.89 9.58 3.26
CA LEU A 96 17.10 8.76 3.32
C LEU A 96 18.15 9.23 2.31
N LYS A 97 17.74 9.60 1.10
CA LYS A 97 18.66 10.15 0.10
C LYS A 97 19.35 11.43 0.59
N ILE A 98 18.60 12.36 1.17
CA ILE A 98 19.16 13.60 1.74
C ILE A 98 20.16 13.28 2.85
N LYS A 99 19.82 12.33 3.74
CA LYS A 99 20.71 11.91 4.84
C LYS A 99 21.98 11.23 4.34
N ILE A 100 21.88 10.41 3.29
CA ILE A 100 23.03 9.76 2.64
C ILE A 100 23.95 10.82 2.03
N ASP A 101 23.40 11.77 1.28
CA ASP A 101 24.19 12.83 0.63
C ASP A 101 24.93 13.69 1.67
N ALA A 102 24.28 13.99 2.81
CA ALA A 102 24.88 14.69 3.93
C ALA A 102 25.99 13.86 4.60
N ALA A 103 25.74 12.57 4.88
CA ALA A 103 26.72 11.68 5.49
C ALA A 103 27.96 11.50 4.59
N ASP A 104 27.77 11.35 3.28
CA ASP A 104 28.86 11.28 2.31
C ASP A 104 29.69 12.56 2.29
N LYS A 105 29.07 13.74 2.45
CA LYS A 105 29.78 15.01 2.57
C LYS A 105 30.61 15.07 3.84
N ASP A 106 30.02 14.74 4.99
CA ASP A 106 30.73 14.73 6.27
C ASP A 106 31.91 13.75 6.26
N ILE A 107 31.72 12.57 5.67
CA ILE A 107 32.78 11.56 5.50
C ILE A 107 33.94 12.13 4.67
N ARG A 108 33.65 12.84 3.57
CA ARG A 108 34.70 13.50 2.76
C ARG A 108 35.48 14.52 3.57
N GLU A 109 34.79 15.35 4.34
CA GLU A 109 35.44 16.36 5.20
C GLU A 109 36.33 15.70 6.27
N LEU A 110 35.84 14.63 6.91
CA LEU A 110 36.62 13.87 7.89
C LEU A 110 37.85 13.18 7.28
N VAL A 111 37.74 12.66 6.04
CA VAL A 111 38.89 12.07 5.34
C VAL A 111 39.95 13.12 5.03
N ILE A 112 39.56 14.30 4.54
CA ILE A 112 40.48 15.41 4.29
C ILE A 112 41.17 15.83 5.59
N GLU A 113 40.42 15.94 6.69
CA GLU A 113 40.99 16.29 7.98
C GLU A 113 41.95 15.20 8.50
N ARG A 114 41.60 13.92 8.32
CA ARG A 114 42.49 12.80 8.66
C ARG A 114 43.82 12.89 7.94
N GLU A 115 43.81 13.18 6.65
CA GLU A 115 45.03 13.31 5.85
C GLU A 115 45.93 14.43 6.38
N LYS A 116 45.35 15.58 6.74
CA LYS A 116 46.09 16.69 7.37
C LYS A 116 46.70 16.26 8.71
N LEU A 117 45.92 15.60 9.57
CA LEU A 117 46.38 15.09 10.86
C LEU A 117 47.52 14.07 10.67
N LEU A 118 47.42 13.16 9.70
CA LEU A 118 48.47 12.20 9.37
C LEU A 118 49.75 12.87 8.89
N VAL A 119 49.65 13.91 8.05
CA VAL A 119 50.83 14.67 7.61
C VAL A 119 51.52 15.33 8.80
N MET A 120 50.76 15.92 9.72
CA MET A 120 51.31 16.52 10.95
C MET A 120 51.97 15.46 11.83
N LEU A 121 51.28 14.35 12.11
CA LEU A 121 51.82 13.25 12.92
C LEU A 121 53.11 12.67 12.32
N LYS A 122 53.16 12.45 11.01
CA LYS A 122 54.37 11.99 10.31
C LYS A 122 55.55 12.95 10.52
N LYS A 123 55.33 14.26 10.39
CA LYS A 123 56.36 15.27 10.64
C LYS A 123 56.85 15.24 12.09
N ARG A 124 55.94 15.05 13.05
CA ARG A 124 56.27 14.94 14.48
C ARG A 124 57.12 13.69 14.76
N VAL A 125 56.74 12.53 14.23
CA VAL A 125 57.52 11.28 14.35
C VAL A 125 58.92 11.43 13.76
N VAL A 126 59.05 12.05 12.58
CA VAL A 126 60.36 12.33 11.98
C VAL A 126 61.20 13.28 12.85
N SER A 127 60.58 14.30 13.44
CA SER A 127 61.27 15.25 14.31
C SER A 127 61.78 14.57 15.59
N MET A 128 60.95 13.72 16.21
CA MET A 128 61.35 12.91 17.36
C MET A 128 62.51 11.96 17.02
N TYR A 129 62.48 11.34 15.83
CA TYR A 129 63.57 10.48 15.37
C TYR A 129 64.87 11.25 15.15
N LYS A 130 64.82 12.44 14.52
CA LYS A 130 65.98 13.32 14.31
C LYS A 130 66.58 13.85 15.61
N MET A 131 65.77 13.96 16.67
CA MET A 131 66.20 14.35 18.02
C MET A 131 66.91 13.22 18.81
N ARG A 132 67.32 12.12 18.16
CA ARG A 132 67.94 10.96 18.83
C ARG A 132 69.23 11.28 19.63
N GLU A 133 69.53 10.34 20.53
CA GLU A 133 70.57 10.35 21.57
C GLU A 133 70.40 11.47 22.61
N GLY A 134 69.43 11.37 23.51
CA GLY A 134 69.32 12.37 24.59
C GLY A 134 69.12 13.81 24.10
N GLY A 135 68.63 14.05 22.88
CA GLY A 135 68.50 15.40 22.29
C GLY A 135 67.67 16.36 23.14
N VAL A 136 66.58 15.88 23.77
CA VAL A 136 65.79 16.66 24.76
C VAL A 136 66.61 17.01 25.99
N VAL A 137 67.31 16.02 26.55
CA VAL A 137 68.16 16.20 27.74
C VAL A 137 69.32 17.16 27.41
N ARG A 138 70.04 16.93 26.32
CA ARG A 138 71.10 17.81 25.81
C ARG A 138 70.60 19.22 25.54
N LEU A 139 69.41 19.38 24.96
CA LEU A 139 68.80 20.70 24.72
C LEU A 139 68.47 21.44 26.02
N LEU A 140 68.01 20.74 27.05
CA LEU A 140 67.75 21.33 28.35
C LEU A 140 69.06 21.71 29.05
N PHE A 141 70.05 20.82 29.08
CA PHE A 141 71.32 21.02 29.78
C PHE A 141 72.35 21.88 29.00
N SER A 142 72.12 22.19 27.72
CA SER A 142 72.89 23.19 26.94
C SER A 142 72.37 24.61 27.12
N SER A 143 71.71 24.91 28.24
CA SER A 143 71.18 26.24 28.54
C SER A 143 72.23 27.12 29.20
N ASP A 144 72.26 28.40 28.82
CA ASP A 144 73.27 29.35 29.31
C ASP A 144 72.98 29.87 30.73
N SER A 145 71.76 29.64 31.24
CA SER A 145 71.34 30.05 32.58
C SER A 145 70.14 29.24 33.09
N VAL A 146 69.87 29.30 34.40
CA VAL A 146 68.69 28.69 35.03
C VAL A 146 67.37 29.21 34.44
N ASN A 147 67.32 30.50 34.09
CA ASN A 147 66.14 31.08 33.45
C ASN A 147 65.93 30.53 32.03
N ASP A 148 67.02 30.27 31.31
CA ASP A 148 66.96 29.66 29.98
C ASP A 148 66.54 28.18 30.04
N PHE A 149 67.07 27.43 31.00
CA PHE A 149 66.61 26.07 31.30
C PHE A 149 65.09 26.02 31.53
N SER A 150 64.57 26.91 32.40
CA SER A 150 63.15 26.96 32.74
C SER A 150 62.26 27.24 31.51
N ARG A 151 62.68 28.16 30.63
CA ARG A 151 61.96 28.43 29.37
C ARG A 151 61.96 27.23 28.44
N ARG A 152 63.13 26.60 28.23
CA ARG A 152 63.25 25.41 27.36
C ARG A 152 62.39 24.25 27.90
N TYR A 153 62.37 24.04 29.21
CA TYR A 153 61.49 23.04 29.86
C TYR A 153 60.00 23.31 29.58
N LYS A 154 59.55 24.56 29.75
CA LYS A 154 58.16 24.95 29.42
C LYS A 154 57.81 24.70 27.96
N TYR A 155 58.71 25.01 27.02
CA TYR A 155 58.47 24.78 25.60
C TYR A 155 58.41 23.30 25.25
N ILE A 156 59.25 22.46 25.85
CA ILE A 156 59.21 21.01 25.62
C ILE A 156 57.89 20.43 26.11
N ASN A 157 57.41 20.82 27.29
CA ASN A 157 56.11 20.39 27.77
C ASN A 157 54.97 20.85 26.86
N ALA A 158 54.98 22.12 26.42
CA ALA A 158 53.97 22.62 25.48
C ALA A 158 53.95 21.84 24.14
N ILE A 159 55.12 21.41 23.66
CA ILE A 159 55.24 20.56 22.48
C ILE A 159 54.65 19.17 22.74
N ILE A 160 54.94 18.56 23.89
CA ILE A 160 54.41 17.25 24.28
C ILE A 160 52.87 17.31 24.39
N ASP A 161 52.34 18.33 25.05
CA ASP A 161 50.89 18.55 25.18
C ASP A 161 50.24 18.70 23.80
N SER A 162 50.85 19.50 22.91
CA SER A 162 50.37 19.64 21.53
C SER A 162 50.42 18.33 20.74
N ASP A 163 51.41 17.46 20.97
CA ASP A 163 51.50 16.15 20.33
C ASP A 163 50.42 15.19 20.83
N PHE A 164 50.13 15.20 22.13
CA PHE A 164 49.01 14.46 22.71
C PHE A 164 47.67 14.94 22.15
N GLU A 165 47.46 16.25 22.05
CA GLU A 165 46.26 16.80 21.43
C GLU A 165 46.11 16.37 19.97
N LEU A 166 47.22 16.32 19.22
CA LEU A 166 47.20 15.89 17.83
C LEU A 166 46.81 14.41 17.68
N LEU A 167 47.32 13.55 18.56
CA LEU A 167 46.92 12.14 18.64
C LEU A 167 45.45 11.99 19.00
N ASN A 168 44.98 12.70 20.03
CA ASN A 168 43.58 12.66 20.44
C ASN A 168 42.63 13.13 19.32
N LYS A 169 43.01 14.18 18.58
CA LYS A 169 42.24 14.64 17.40
C LYS A 169 42.19 13.58 16.31
N TYR A 170 43.31 12.88 16.08
CA TYR A 170 43.38 11.79 15.10
C TYR A 170 42.51 10.60 15.51
N ASP A 171 42.56 10.17 16.77
CA ASP A 171 41.75 9.06 17.27
C ASP A 171 40.26 9.41 17.26
N LYS A 172 39.87 10.62 17.67
CA LYS A 172 38.49 11.08 17.56
C LYS A 172 38.01 11.11 16.10
N ASN A 173 38.83 11.63 15.18
CA ASN A 173 38.52 11.56 13.75
C ASN A 173 38.42 10.11 13.26
N ARG A 174 39.20 9.18 13.83
CA ARG A 174 39.12 7.74 13.54
C ARG A 174 37.72 7.21 13.83
N GLU A 175 37.30 7.38 15.07
CA GLU A 175 36.01 6.93 15.60
C GLU A 175 34.85 7.58 14.85
N ASP A 176 34.85 8.92 14.70
CA ASP A 176 33.79 9.65 14.00
C ASP A 176 33.59 9.18 12.55
N LEU A 177 34.66 8.82 11.84
CA LEU A 177 34.57 8.31 10.48
C LEU A 177 34.03 6.87 10.44
N GLU A 178 34.43 6.03 11.39
CA GLU A 178 33.97 4.64 11.48
C GLU A 178 32.46 4.60 11.76
N ASP A 179 32.02 5.35 12.77
CA ASP A 179 30.61 5.54 13.12
C ASP A 179 29.78 6.05 11.93
N LYS A 180 30.28 7.05 11.20
CA LYS A 180 29.56 7.60 10.05
C LYS A 180 29.49 6.62 8.89
N LYS A 181 30.55 5.84 8.65
CA LYS A 181 30.54 4.80 7.61
C LYS A 181 29.56 3.68 7.94
N GLU A 182 29.51 3.22 9.18
CA GLU A 182 28.55 2.21 9.61
C GLU A 182 27.11 2.70 9.44
N LYS A 183 26.81 3.93 9.90
CA LYS A 183 25.50 4.56 9.72
C LYS A 183 25.13 4.70 8.24
N LEU A 184 26.09 5.08 7.40
CA LEU A 184 25.88 5.20 5.95
C LEU A 184 25.51 3.85 5.32
N ASP A 185 26.21 2.77 5.68
CA ASP A 185 25.93 1.44 5.16
C ASP A 185 24.56 0.93 5.63
N GLY A 186 24.20 1.19 6.89
CA GLY A 186 22.85 0.94 7.41
C GLY A 186 21.76 1.68 6.62
N MET A 187 21.96 2.97 6.33
CA MET A 187 21.02 3.76 5.52
C MET A 187 20.91 3.24 4.08
N LYS A 188 22.02 2.82 3.46
CA LYS A 188 22.02 2.22 2.11
C LYS A 188 21.26 0.90 2.08
N SER A 189 21.48 0.02 3.05
CA SER A 189 20.75 -1.24 3.19
C SER A 189 19.24 -1.01 3.38
N LEU A 190 18.87 -0.10 4.27
CA LEU A 190 17.47 0.28 4.47
C LEU A 190 16.83 0.84 3.20
N THR A 191 17.57 1.66 2.44
CA THR A 191 17.10 2.21 1.15
C THR A 191 16.78 1.10 0.15
N LEU A 192 17.63 0.06 0.05
CA LEU A 192 17.38 -1.08 -0.83
C LEU A 192 16.11 -1.83 -0.43
N SER A 193 15.94 -2.12 0.86
CA SER A 193 14.74 -2.80 1.37
C SER A 193 13.46 -2.00 1.13
N LEU A 194 13.50 -0.67 1.34
CA LEU A 194 12.33 0.19 1.09
C LEU A 194 11.99 0.30 -0.39
N LYS A 195 12.99 0.33 -1.28
CA LYS A 195 12.75 0.30 -2.73
C LYS A 195 12.05 -0.99 -3.15
N GLU A 196 12.51 -2.13 -2.67
CA GLU A 196 11.88 -3.42 -2.97
C GLU A 196 10.42 -3.46 -2.51
N ARG A 197 10.14 -3.01 -1.27
CA ARG A 197 8.77 -2.93 -0.76
C ARG A 197 7.89 -1.98 -1.56
N ALA A 198 8.43 -0.83 -1.96
CA ALA A 198 7.71 0.12 -2.80
C ALA A 198 7.38 -0.46 -4.18
N GLU A 199 8.30 -1.20 -4.80
CA GLU A 199 8.06 -1.88 -6.09
C GLU A 199 7.01 -2.99 -5.97
N VAL A 200 7.05 -3.79 -4.90
CA VAL A 200 6.01 -4.79 -4.62
C VAL A 200 4.65 -4.10 -4.46
N LYS A 201 4.58 -3.02 -3.68
CA LYS A 201 3.33 -2.28 -3.45
C LYS A 201 2.80 -1.65 -4.75
N LYS A 202 3.66 -1.12 -5.61
CA LYS A 202 3.28 -0.61 -6.94
C LYS A 202 2.67 -1.70 -7.82
N ARG A 203 3.21 -2.92 -7.78
CA ARG A 203 2.67 -4.06 -8.52
C ARG A 203 1.33 -4.52 -7.96
N GLU A 204 1.17 -4.53 -6.64
CA GLU A 204 -0.13 -4.82 -6.00
C GLU A 204 -1.19 -3.83 -6.47
N ILE A 205 -0.90 -2.53 -6.40
CA ILE A 205 -1.82 -1.46 -6.85
C ILE A 205 -2.17 -1.59 -8.33
N ALA A 206 -1.20 -1.93 -9.19
CA ALA A 206 -1.43 -2.08 -10.63
C ALA A 206 -2.20 -3.37 -11.01
N ALA A 207 -2.33 -4.31 -10.08
CA ALA A 207 -3.04 -5.57 -10.28
C ALA A 207 -4.49 -5.54 -9.76
N GLU A 208 -4.86 -4.51 -8.97
CA GLU A 208 -6.25 -4.18 -8.63
C GLU A 208 -6.97 -3.51 -9.80
#